data_AF-A0AAE3G4Z8-F1
#
_entry.id   AF-A0AAE3G4Z8-F1
#
_cell.length_a   1.000
_cell.length_b   1.000
_cell.length_c   1.000
_cell.angle_alpha   90.00
_cell.angle_beta   90.00
_cell.angle_gamma   90.00
#
_symmetry.space_group_name_H-M   'P 1'
#
loop_
_entity.id
_entity.type
_entity.pdbx_description
1 polymer ?
#
loop_
_entity_poly.entity_id
_entity_poly.type
_entity_poly.pdbx_seq_one_letter_code
_entity_poly.pdbx_strand_id
1 'polypeptide(L)'
;MAAGSVLLIYWLASAAAGPEAFARAQGLLGSFLGKLVLFAFTYALFYHLCNGIRHLFWDAGHGFEIGTAYLTGYWVIGVAAALTVLVWIAALATGGGA
;
A
#
# COMPACT_ATOMS: atom_id res chain seq x y z
N MET A 1 5.91 -7.28 -1.99
CA MET A 1 6.35 -5.86 -2.07
C MET A 1 7.07 -5.55 -3.38
N ALA A 2 8.14 -6.29 -3.72
CA ALA A 2 9.01 -5.98 -4.87
C ALA A 2 8.30 -5.66 -6.20
N ALA A 3 7.32 -6.46 -6.60
CA ALA A 3 6.55 -6.21 -7.83
C ALA A 3 5.80 -4.86 -7.80
N GLY A 4 5.25 -4.49 -6.64
CA GLY A 4 4.58 -3.21 -6.46
C GLY A 4 5.55 -2.02 -6.46
N SER A 5 6.80 -2.22 -6.03
CA SER A 5 7.82 -1.16 -6.08
C SER A 5 8.15 -0.72 -7.51
N VAL A 6 7.97 -1.59 -8.52
CA VAL A 6 8.10 -1.22 -9.94
C VAL A 6 7.11 -0.13 -10.32
N LEU A 7 5.88 -0.17 -9.78
CA LEU A 7 4.86 0.84 -10.01
C LEU A 7 5.30 2.21 -9.47
N LEU A 8 5.84 2.22 -8.25
CA LEU A 8 6.36 3.43 -7.61
C LEU A 8 7.54 4.01 -8.38
N ILE A 9 8.47 3.15 -8.81
CA ILE A 9 9.62 3.56 -9.63
C ILE A 9 9.16 4.16 -10.96
N TYR A 10 8.22 3.52 -11.65
CA TYR A 10 7.65 4.03 -12.89
C TYR A 10 7.03 5.42 -12.71
N TRP A 11 6.24 5.61 -11.65
CA TRP A 11 5.61 6.90 -11.35
C TRP A 11 6.65 7.99 -11.05
N LEU A 12 7.64 7.71 -10.20
CA LEU A 12 8.72 8.65 -9.86
C LEU A 12 9.61 8.98 -11.06
N ALA A 13 9.98 7.97 -11.86
CA ALA A 13 10.75 8.18 -13.08
C ALA A 13 10.00 9.03 -14.10
N SER A 14 8.68 8.82 -14.23
CA SER A 14 7.82 9.62 -15.11
C SER A 14 7.70 11.06 -14.62
N ALA A 15 7.63 11.29 -13.31
CA ALA A 15 7.64 12.62 -12.71
C ALA A 15 8.96 13.37 -13.00
N ALA A 16 10.10 12.67 -12.94
CA ALA A 16 11.41 13.24 -13.24
C ALA A 16 11.63 13.47 -14.75
N ALA A 17 11.03 12.66 -15.61
CA ALA A 17 11.20 12.73 -17.07
C ALA A 17 10.45 13.89 -17.75
N GLY A 18 9.59 14.60 -17.01
CA GLY A 18 8.91 15.80 -17.47
C GLY A 18 7.39 15.65 -17.67
N PRO A 19 6.70 16.76 -17.99
CA PRO A 19 5.23 16.84 -17.90
C PRO A 19 4.49 15.83 -18.78
N GLU A 20 4.97 15.57 -19.99
CA GLU A 20 4.35 14.63 -20.94
C GLU A 20 4.46 13.17 -20.48
N ALA A 21 5.61 12.80 -19.90
CA ALA A 21 5.81 11.47 -19.32
C ALA A 21 4.92 11.29 -18.09
N PHE A 22 4.87 12.30 -17.23
CA PHE A 22 4.03 12.29 -16.04
C PHE A 22 2.54 12.21 -16.38
N ALA A 23 2.06 12.98 -17.35
CA ALA A 23 0.66 12.93 -17.81
C ALA A 23 0.27 11.52 -18.31
N ARG A 24 1.16 10.82 -19.03
CA ARG A 24 0.94 9.42 -19.43
C ARG A 24 0.83 8.49 -18.24
N ALA A 25 1.71 8.64 -17.24
CA ALA A 25 1.65 7.86 -16.02
C ALA A 25 0.35 8.11 -15.25
N GLN A 26 -0.06 9.37 -15.11
CA GLN A 26 -1.34 9.74 -14.48
C GLN A 26 -2.54 9.15 -15.23
N GLY A 27 -2.54 9.16 -16.57
CA GLY A 27 -3.58 8.53 -17.37
C GLY A 27 -3.65 7.01 -17.18
N LEU A 28 -2.51 6.32 -17.18
CA LEU A 28 -2.44 4.88 -16.95
C LEU A 28 -2.91 4.50 -15.55
N LEU A 29 -2.37 5.15 -14.52
CA LEU A 29 -2.69 4.88 -13.12
C LEU A 29 -4.09 5.35 -12.72
N GLY A 30 -4.60 6.39 -13.36
CA GLY A 30 -5.96 6.92 -13.17
C GLY A 30 -7.06 6.09 -13.85
N SER A 31 -6.69 5.23 -14.80
CA SER A 31 -7.62 4.28 -15.43
C SER A 31 -8.23 3.31 -14.42
N PHE A 32 -9.34 2.66 -14.77
CA PHE A 32 -9.99 1.67 -13.90
C PHE A 32 -9.02 0.55 -13.48
N LEU A 33 -8.29 -0.03 -14.44
CA LEU A 33 -7.31 -1.08 -14.15
C LEU A 33 -6.13 -0.53 -13.33
N GLY A 34 -5.65 0.67 -13.62
CA GLY A 34 -4.59 1.34 -12.86
C GLY A 34 -4.99 1.52 -11.39
N LYS A 35 -6.20 2.00 -11.15
CA LYS A 35 -6.77 2.14 -9.80
C LYS A 35 -6.94 0.80 -9.10
N LEU A 36 -7.39 -0.25 -9.79
CA LEU A 36 -7.49 -1.59 -9.21
C LEU A 36 -6.11 -2.12 -8.76
N VAL A 37 -5.07 -1.94 -9.59
CA VAL A 37 -3.70 -2.32 -9.26
C VAL A 37 -3.16 -1.48 -8.10
N LEU A 38 -3.42 -0.17 -8.08
CA LEU A 38 -3.06 0.71 -6.97
C LEU A 38 -3.75 0.28 -5.66
N PHE A 39 -5.02 -0.12 -5.72
CA PHE A 39 -5.76 -0.58 -4.54
C PHE A 39 -5.09 -1.81 -3.94
N ALA A 40 -4.85 -2.84 -4.77
CA ALA A 40 -4.15 -4.04 -4.36
C ALA A 40 -2.73 -3.74 -3.85
N PHE A 41 -2.01 -2.82 -4.49
CA PHE A 41 -0.69 -2.39 -4.06
C PHE A 41 -0.73 -1.70 -2.68
N THR A 42 -1.67 -0.78 -2.45
CA THR A 42 -1.81 -0.11 -1.14
C THR A 42 -2.15 -1.08 -0.01
N TYR A 43 -2.99 -2.09 -0.27
CA TYR A 43 -3.23 -3.17 0.70
C TYR A 43 -1.99 -4.00 0.98
N ALA A 44 -1.27 -4.43 -0.07
CA ALA A 44 -0.02 -5.17 0.09
C ALA A 44 1.03 -4.34 0.87
N LEU A 45 1.07 -3.01 0.64
CA LEU A 45 1.93 -2.07 1.34
C LEU A 45 1.61 -2.01 2.83
N PHE A 46 0.36 -1.76 3.20
CA PHE A 46 -0.03 -1.70 4.61
C PHE A 46 0.05 -3.06 5.31
N TYR A 47 -0.29 -4.15 4.64
CA TYR A 47 -0.09 -5.49 5.20
C TYR A 47 1.38 -5.74 5.51
N HIS A 48 2.28 -5.42 4.58
CA HIS A 48 3.72 -5.57 4.81
C HIS A 48 4.23 -4.67 5.94
N LEU A 49 3.76 -3.42 6.03
CA LEU A 49 4.10 -2.50 7.12
C LEU A 49 3.64 -3.05 8.47
N CYS A 50 2.35 -3.40 8.60
CA CYS A 50 1.78 -3.92 9.84
C CYS A 50 2.43 -5.25 10.25
N ASN A 51 2.66 -6.15 9.29
CA ASN A 51 3.36 -7.40 9.58
C ASN A 51 4.83 -7.15 9.95
N GLY A 52 5.49 -6.17 9.32
CA GLY A 52 6.83 -5.72 9.69
C GLY A 52 6.90 -5.23 11.13
N ILE A 53 5.93 -4.40 11.56
CA ILE A 53 5.81 -3.99 12.97
C ILE A 53 5.63 -5.21 13.89
N ARG A 54 4.78 -6.18 13.51
CA ARG A 54 4.64 -7.44 14.26
C ARG A 54 5.97 -8.18 14.38
N HIS A 55 6.74 -8.26 13.29
CA HIS A 55 8.07 -8.88 13.31
C HIS A 55 9.04 -8.13 14.22
N LEU A 56 9.03 -6.80 14.25
CA LEU A 56 9.87 -6.03 15.18
C LEU A 56 9.54 -6.34 16.65
N PHE A 57 8.27 -6.60 16.99
CA PHE A 57 7.91 -7.09 18.33
C PHE A 57 8.46 -8.49 18.61
N TRP A 58 8.43 -9.38 17.61
CA TRP A 58 9.04 -10.71 17.73
C TRP A 58 10.56 -10.61 17.94
N ASP A 59 11.24 -9.76 17.18
CA ASP A 59 12.67 -9.50 17.32
C ASP A 59 13.02 -8.94 18.72
N ALA A 60 12.10 -8.19 19.33
CA ALA A 60 12.21 -7.69 20.70
C ALA A 60 11.83 -8.71 21.79
N GLY A 61 11.47 -9.95 21.45
CA GLY A 61 11.15 -10.98 22.43
C GLY A 61 9.65 -11.14 22.76
N HIS A 62 8.75 -10.42 22.09
CA HIS A 62 7.32 -10.37 22.42
C HIS A 62 6.45 -11.16 21.44
N GLY A 63 5.29 -11.65 21.88
CA GLY A 63 4.23 -12.15 20.98
C GLY A 63 4.40 -13.56 20.42
N PHE A 64 5.25 -14.38 21.03
CA PHE A 64 5.51 -15.78 20.63
C PHE A 64 4.47 -16.79 21.12
N GLU A 65 3.66 -16.46 22.12
CA GLU A 65 2.57 -17.34 22.52
C GLU A 65 1.57 -17.52 21.37
N ILE A 66 1.15 -18.76 21.12
CA ILE A 66 0.30 -19.13 19.98
C ILE A 66 -0.97 -18.26 19.91
N GLY A 67 -1.64 -18.05 21.05
CA GLY A 67 -2.83 -17.20 21.12
C GLY A 67 -2.55 -15.76 20.68
N THR A 68 -1.46 -15.17 21.17
CA THR A 68 -1.01 -13.82 20.80
C THR A 68 -0.56 -13.75 19.33
N ALA A 69 0.12 -14.78 18.83
CA ALA A 69 0.57 -14.85 17.44
C ALA A 69 -0.62 -14.89 16.46
N TYR A 70 -1.68 -15.65 16.78
CA TYR A 70 -2.92 -15.65 16.00
C TYR A 70 -3.65 -14.30 16.09
N LEU A 71 -3.84 -13.78 17.30
CA LEU A 71 -4.53 -12.52 17.52
C LEU A 71 -3.87 -11.38 16.74
N THR A 72 -2.55 -11.22 16.90
CA THR A 72 -1.78 -10.19 16.19
C THR A 72 -1.76 -10.42 14.67
N GLY A 73 -1.82 -11.67 14.21
CA GLY A 73 -1.97 -12.00 12.79
C GLY A 73 -3.29 -11.50 12.19
N TYR A 74 -4.41 -11.71 12.90
CA TYR A 74 -5.71 -11.18 12.47
C TYR A 74 -5.75 -9.65 12.52
N TRP A 75 -5.12 -9.04 13.53
CA TRP A 75 -4.98 -7.57 13.60
C TRP A 75 -4.21 -7.00 12.41
N VAL A 76 -3.12 -7.64 11.99
CA VAL A 76 -2.35 -7.20 10.80
C VAL A 76 -3.26 -7.15 9.56
N ILE A 77 -4.08 -8.18 9.33
CA ILE A 77 -5.02 -8.21 8.19
C ILE A 77 -6.07 -7.10 8.32
N GLY A 78 -6.72 -7.00 9.49
CA GLY A 78 -7.80 -6.04 9.72
C GLY A 78 -7.34 -4.58 9.65
N VAL A 79 -6.21 -4.26 10.28
CA VAL A 79 -5.63 -2.91 10.27
C VAL A 79 -5.14 -2.54 8.87
N ALA A 80 -4.49 -3.46 8.15
CA ALA A 80 -4.08 -3.20 6.77
C ALA A 80 -5.28 -2.87 5.88
N ALA A 81 -6.37 -3.64 5.99
CA ALA A 81 -7.60 -3.38 5.25
C ALA A 81 -8.21 -2.01 5.62
N ALA A 82 -8.28 -1.70 6.91
CA ALA A 82 -8.80 -0.41 7.39
C ALA A 82 -7.98 0.77 6.87
N LEU A 83 -6.64 0.70 6.94
CA LEU A 83 -5.75 1.73 6.40
C LEU A 83 -5.91 1.90 4.89
N THR A 84 -6.04 0.81 4.14
CA THR A 84 -6.33 0.87 2.69
C THR A 84 -7.63 1.61 2.43
N VAL A 85 -8.72 1.23 3.11
CA VAL A 85 -10.03 1.88 2.93
C VAL A 85 -9.96 3.37 3.27
N LEU A 86 -9.31 3.74 4.38
CA LEU A 86 -9.16 5.13 4.78
C LEU A 86 -8.41 5.98 3.74
N VAL A 87 -7.30 5.46 3.20
CA VAL A 87 -6.55 6.15 2.14
C VAL A 87 -7.39 6.31 0.87
N TRP A 88 -8.17 5.31 0.50
CA TRP A 88 -9.02 5.38 -0.69
C TRP A 88 -10.22 6.31 -0.50
N ILE A 89 -10.82 6.38 0.68
CA ILE A 89 -11.83 7.39 1.01
C ILE A 89 -11.22 8.79 0.88
N ALA A 90 -10.05 9.02 1.47
CA ALA A 90 -9.37 10.31 1.38
C ALA A 90 -9.02 10.67 -0.07
N ALA A 91 -8.49 9.72 -0.85
CA ALA A 91 -8.14 9.93 -2.25
C ALA A 91 -9.35 10.25 -3.12
N LEU A 92 -10.49 9.60 -2.90
CA LEU A 92 -11.74 9.90 -3.61
C LEU A 92 -12.34 11.25 -3.18
N ALA A 93 -12.23 11.61 -1.90
CA ALA A 93 -12.75 12.86 -1.37
C ALA A 93 -11.94 14.10 -1.83
N THR A 94 -10.64 13.97 -2.05
CA THR A 94 -9.76 15.06 -2.48
C THR A 94 -9.62 15.16 -4.00
N GLY A 95 -10.35 14.33 -4.76
CA GLY A 95 -10.31 14.36 -6.23
C GLY A 95 -9.08 13.68 -6.85
N GLY A 96 -8.35 12.87 -6.07
CA GLY A 96 -7.31 11.92 -6.50
C GLY A 96 -6.66 12.20 -7.85
N GLY A 97 -5.86 13.27 -7.93
CA GLY A 97 -4.94 13.53 -9.03
C GLY A 97 -5.57 13.75 -10.41
N ALA A 98 -6.60 14.59 -10.50
CA ALA A 98 -6.93 15.33 -11.72
C ALA A 98 -6.23 16.69 -11.72
#